data_AF-A0AAJ2JE08-F1
#
_entry.id   AF-A0AAJ2JE08-F1
#
_cell.length_a   1.000
_cell.length_b   1.000
_cell.length_c   1.000
_cell.angle_alpha   90.00
_cell.angle_beta   90.00
_cell.angle_gamma   90.00
#
_symmetry.space_group_name_H-M   'P 1'
#
loop_
_entity.id
_entity.type
_entity.pdbx_description
1 polymer ?
#
loop_
_entity_poly.entity_id
_entity_poly.type
_entity_poly.pdbx_seq_one_letter_code
_entity_poly.pdbx_strand_id
1 'polypeptide(L)'
;MKGHPAFHTRRRMRQLLTLGLCALAGSVLAGTTQSGRTWLVSGTELITLLQGKGADGFCDDEQCRSLSSARASAYIQGVADASGGQWCGQGRILPHELVDRVASHLRQLPRERVQQQDAFSLVVEGLRVAFPCHRGK
;
A
#
# COMPACT_ATOMS: atom_id res chain seq x y z
N MET A 1 -54.42 22.34 -55.55
CA MET A 1 -53.07 22.96 -55.56
C MET A 1 -52.84 23.55 -54.17
N LYS A 2 -51.98 22.93 -53.35
CA LYS A 2 -50.60 23.38 -53.02
C LYS A 2 -50.59 24.82 -52.46
N GLY A 3 -50.17 25.15 -51.24
CA GLY A 3 -49.55 24.42 -50.12
C GLY A 3 -49.13 25.47 -49.06
N HIS A 4 -49.13 25.11 -47.77
CA HIS A 4 -48.36 25.81 -46.73
C HIS A 4 -46.89 25.32 -46.79
N PRO A 5 -45.86 26.11 -46.44
CA PRO A 5 -45.38 26.17 -45.04
C PRO A 5 -44.73 27.52 -44.63
N ALA A 6 -44.87 27.97 -43.38
CA ALA A 6 -44.03 27.66 -42.21
C ALA A 6 -42.56 28.14 -42.33
N PHE A 7 -42.30 29.38 -41.93
CA PHE A 7 -40.94 29.87 -41.65
C PHE A 7 -41.01 30.99 -40.62
N HIS A 8 -41.15 30.68 -39.33
CA HIS A 8 -40.66 31.60 -38.28
C HIS A 8 -40.48 30.94 -36.90
N THR A 9 -41.01 29.74 -36.68
CA THR A 9 -41.03 29.07 -35.36
C THR A 9 -39.89 28.09 -35.10
N ARG A 10 -38.77 28.16 -35.85
CA ARG A 10 -37.63 27.23 -35.67
C ARG A 10 -36.34 27.86 -35.13
N ARG A 11 -36.26 29.19 -34.99
CA ARG A 11 -34.99 29.85 -34.68
C ARG A 11 -34.75 30.14 -33.19
N ARG A 12 -35.80 30.25 -32.36
CA ARG A 12 -35.65 30.55 -30.93
C ARG A 12 -35.48 29.34 -30.01
N MET A 13 -35.83 28.13 -30.47
CA MET A 13 -35.74 26.91 -29.65
C MET A 13 -34.42 26.15 -29.78
N ARG A 14 -33.42 26.75 -30.45
CA ARG A 14 -32.06 26.19 -30.61
C ARG A 14 -30.99 26.90 -29.77
N GLN A 15 -31.34 28.00 -29.09
CA GLN A 15 -30.41 28.77 -28.24
C GLN A 15 -30.56 28.50 -26.74
N LEU A 16 -31.58 27.73 -26.32
CA LEU A 16 -31.78 27.37 -24.90
C LEU A 16 -31.31 25.95 -24.56
N LEU A 17 -30.74 25.22 -25.52
CA LEU A 17 -30.29 23.83 -25.35
C LEU A 17 -28.76 23.66 -25.25
N THR A 18 -28.00 24.76 -25.23
CA THR A 18 -26.53 24.74 -25.16
C THR A 18 -25.95 25.33 -23.86
N LEU A 19 -26.78 25.62 -22.86
CA LEU A 19 -26.34 26.14 -21.55
C LEU A 19 -26.47 25.11 -20.40
N GLY A 20 -26.90 23.89 -20.69
CA GLY A 20 -27.11 22.82 -19.70
C GLY A 20 -26.04 21.73 -19.69
N LEU A 21 -24.83 21.99 -20.21
CA LEU A 21 -23.80 20.96 -20.40
C LEU A 21 -22.43 21.29 -19.75
N CYS A 22 -22.41 22.12 -18.71
CA CYS A 22 -21.17 22.47 -17.98
C CYS A 22 -21.19 22.17 -16.48
N ALA A 23 -22.22 21.50 -15.94
CA ALA A 23 -22.37 21.33 -14.48
C ALA A 23 -22.05 19.92 -13.93
N LEU A 24 -21.50 19.00 -14.75
CA LEU A 24 -21.18 17.63 -14.29
C LEU A 24 -19.70 17.24 -14.46
N ALA A 25 -18.84 18.16 -14.87
CA ALA A 25 -17.39 17.99 -14.72
C ALA A 25 -16.97 18.33 -13.28
N GLY A 26 -17.62 17.71 -12.29
CA GLY A 26 -17.08 17.63 -10.95
C GLY A 26 -15.87 16.72 -11.05
N SER A 27 -14.68 17.31 -11.16
CA SER A 27 -13.42 16.60 -11.06
C SER A 27 -13.44 15.80 -9.76
N VAL A 28 -13.69 14.48 -9.87
CA VAL A 28 -13.33 13.53 -8.82
C VAL A 28 -11.81 13.48 -8.84
N LEU A 29 -11.19 14.48 -8.25
CA LEU A 29 -9.90 14.28 -7.63
C LEU A 29 -10.21 13.30 -6.51
N ALA A 30 -10.03 12.01 -6.78
CA ALA A 30 -9.84 11.02 -5.75
C ALA A 30 -8.61 11.49 -4.98
N GLY A 31 -8.83 12.34 -3.98
CA GLY A 31 -7.80 12.74 -3.05
C GLY A 31 -7.31 11.45 -2.44
N THR A 32 -6.10 11.03 -2.79
CA THR A 32 -5.33 10.16 -1.91
C THR A 32 -5.05 11.01 -0.68
N THR A 33 -6.05 11.17 0.20
CA THR A 33 -5.80 11.54 1.58
C THR A 33 -5.10 10.34 2.16
N GLN A 34 -3.81 10.23 1.84
CA GLN A 34 -2.89 9.41 2.59
C GLN A 34 -2.98 10.04 3.97
N SER A 35 -3.79 9.39 4.83
CA SER A 35 -3.90 9.66 6.27
C SER A 35 -2.51 10.07 6.74
N GLY A 36 -2.39 11.14 7.55
CA GLY A 36 -1.17 11.89 7.89
C GLY A 36 -0.01 11.09 8.50
N ARG A 37 0.32 9.96 7.89
CA ARG A 37 1.36 9.01 8.19
C ARG A 37 2.64 9.48 7.54
N THR A 38 3.73 9.34 8.26
CA THR A 38 5.08 9.71 7.81
C THR A 38 5.86 8.51 7.28
N TRP A 39 5.34 7.29 7.44
CA TRP A 39 5.99 6.05 7.02
C TRP A 39 5.57 5.62 5.61
N LEU A 40 6.49 4.99 4.87
CA LEU A 40 6.25 4.42 3.54
C LEU A 40 5.45 3.11 3.59
N VAL A 41 5.76 2.23 4.54
CA VAL A 41 5.14 0.90 4.68
C VAL A 41 4.62 0.76 6.11
N SER A 42 3.33 0.48 6.24
CA SER A 42 2.66 0.12 7.50
C SER A 42 2.85 -1.37 7.81
N GLY A 43 2.64 -1.75 9.07
CA GLY A 43 2.66 -3.17 9.46
C GLY A 43 1.70 -4.03 8.63
N THR A 44 0.51 -3.51 8.33
CA THR A 44 -0.50 -4.23 7.52
C THR A 44 -0.03 -4.43 6.08
N GLU A 45 0.52 -3.40 5.45
CA GLU A 45 1.07 -3.52 4.09
C GLU A 45 2.22 -4.55 4.04
N LEU A 46 3.11 -4.57 5.05
CA LEU A 46 4.18 -5.56 5.10
C LEU A 46 3.64 -6.99 5.25
N ILE A 47 2.65 -7.22 6.12
CA ILE A 47 2.02 -8.56 6.26
C ILE A 47 1.35 -8.99 4.94
N THR A 48 0.67 -8.08 4.25
CA THR A 48 0.04 -8.37 2.95
C THR A 48 1.10 -8.80 1.93
N LEU A 49 2.22 -8.09 1.84
CA LEU A 49 3.33 -8.45 0.95
C LEU A 49 3.96 -9.80 1.33
N LEU A 50 4.12 -10.08 2.64
CA LEU A 50 4.61 -11.38 3.14
C LEU A 50 3.67 -12.56 2.84
N GLN A 51 2.39 -12.29 2.55
CA GLN A 51 1.43 -13.29 2.08
C GLN A 51 1.48 -13.49 0.57
N GLY A 52 2.39 -12.80 -0.14
CA GLY A 52 2.46 -12.80 -1.59
C GLY A 52 1.29 -12.05 -2.24
N LYS A 53 0.68 -11.08 -1.56
CA LYS A 53 -0.47 -10.31 -2.08
C LYS A 53 -0.05 -8.90 -2.47
N GLY A 54 -0.71 -8.36 -3.49
CA GLY A 54 -0.57 -6.97 -3.92
C GLY A 54 -1.12 -5.98 -2.89
N ALA A 55 -0.95 -4.68 -3.16
CA ALA A 55 -1.40 -3.62 -2.25
C ALA A 55 -2.93 -3.57 -2.09
N ASP A 56 -3.67 -4.06 -3.07
CA ASP A 56 -5.12 -4.27 -3.06
C ASP A 56 -5.53 -5.58 -2.35
N GLY A 57 -4.56 -6.39 -1.92
CA GLY A 57 -4.78 -7.67 -1.25
C GLY A 57 -4.89 -8.88 -2.19
N PHE A 58 -4.69 -8.70 -3.50
CA PHE A 58 -4.84 -9.76 -4.50
C PHE A 58 -3.55 -9.97 -5.31
N CYS A 59 -3.36 -11.19 -5.80
CA CYS A 59 -2.29 -11.56 -6.75
C CYS A 59 -2.71 -12.85 -7.47
N ASP A 60 -2.99 -12.73 -8.77
CA ASP A 60 -3.65 -13.81 -9.52
C ASP A 60 -2.68 -14.80 -10.18
N ASP A 61 -1.38 -14.48 -10.19
CA ASP A 61 -0.33 -15.32 -10.77
C ASP A 61 0.90 -15.47 -9.85
N GLU A 62 1.79 -16.39 -10.23
CA GLU A 62 3.03 -16.66 -9.50
C GLU A 62 3.98 -15.45 -9.53
N GLN A 63 4.01 -14.70 -10.62
CA GLN A 63 4.91 -13.57 -10.79
C GLN A 63 4.58 -12.44 -9.80
N CYS A 64 3.29 -12.14 -9.61
CA CYS A 64 2.78 -11.18 -8.64
C CYS A 64 3.09 -11.64 -7.21
N ARG A 65 2.84 -12.91 -6.89
CA ARG A 65 3.15 -13.48 -5.56
C ARG A 65 4.64 -13.40 -5.24
N SER A 66 5.49 -13.76 -6.20
CA SER A 66 6.94 -13.72 -6.09
C SER A 66 7.44 -12.29 -5.90
N LEU A 67 6.97 -11.34 -6.71
CA LEU A 67 7.34 -9.93 -6.60
C LEU A 67 6.90 -9.31 -5.26
N SER A 68 5.69 -9.64 -4.79
CA SER A 68 5.19 -9.17 -3.49
C SER A 68 6.04 -9.69 -2.34
N SER A 69 6.37 -10.98 -2.35
CA SER A 69 7.23 -11.62 -1.35
C SER A 69 8.66 -11.07 -1.39
N ALA A 70 9.19 -10.82 -2.58
CA ALA A 70 10.50 -10.20 -2.78
C ALA A 70 10.52 -8.75 -2.22
N ARG A 71 9.45 -7.98 -2.43
CA ARG A 71 9.32 -6.63 -1.86
C ARG A 71 9.30 -6.64 -0.33
N ALA A 72 8.57 -7.57 0.29
CA ALA A 72 8.61 -7.74 1.74
C ALA A 72 10.03 -8.11 2.23
N SER A 73 10.68 -9.05 1.54
CA SER A 73 12.03 -9.51 1.87
C SER A 73 13.06 -8.37 1.78
N ALA A 74 12.97 -7.55 0.73
CA ALA A 74 13.83 -6.38 0.55
C ALA A 74 13.58 -5.32 1.64
N TYR A 75 12.31 -5.07 2.00
CA TYR A 75 11.98 -4.15 3.08
C TYR A 75 12.60 -4.61 4.41
N ILE A 76 12.43 -5.88 4.78
CA ILE A 76 12.97 -6.44 6.03
C ILE A 76 14.49 -6.37 6.06
N GLN A 77 15.17 -6.72 4.97
CA GLN A 77 16.63 -6.62 4.87
C GLN A 77 17.11 -5.17 4.99
N GLY A 78 16.44 -4.21 4.35
CA GLY A 78 16.76 -2.80 4.49
C GLY A 78 16.60 -2.29 5.92
N VAL A 79 15.55 -2.71 6.63
CA VAL A 79 15.39 -2.40 8.06
C VAL A 79 16.49 -3.07 8.89
N ALA A 80 16.82 -4.33 8.59
CA ALA A 80 17.86 -5.07 9.30
C ALA A 80 19.22 -4.36 9.22
N ASP A 81 19.60 -3.89 8.02
CA ASP A 81 20.82 -3.10 7.82
C ASP A 81 20.76 -1.73 8.51
N ALA A 82 19.62 -1.02 8.43
CA ALA A 82 19.45 0.29 9.03
C ALA A 82 19.36 0.27 10.57
N SER A 83 19.05 -0.89 11.17
CA SER A 83 18.88 -1.08 12.62
C SER A 83 20.05 -1.80 13.28
N GLY A 84 21.22 -1.80 12.63
CA GLY A 84 22.45 -2.37 13.17
C GLY A 84 22.73 -1.94 14.62
N GLY A 85 23.15 -2.90 15.45
CA GLY A 85 23.43 -2.69 16.88
C GLY A 85 22.19 -2.75 17.79
N GLN A 86 20.97 -2.73 17.25
CA GLN A 86 19.75 -2.97 18.03
C GLN A 86 19.46 -4.46 18.22
N TRP A 87 19.92 -5.29 17.29
CA TRP A 87 19.86 -6.75 17.27
C TRP A 87 21.23 -7.30 16.83
N CYS A 88 21.48 -8.60 17.02
CA CYS A 88 22.81 -9.19 16.82
C CYS A 88 22.78 -10.43 15.93
N GLY A 89 23.92 -10.76 15.32
CA GLY A 89 24.04 -11.91 14.40
C GLY A 89 24.12 -11.53 12.92
N GLN A 90 24.24 -10.24 12.60
CA GLN A 90 24.55 -9.76 11.26
C GLN A 90 25.80 -10.46 10.71
N GLY A 91 25.74 -10.91 9.46
CA GLY A 91 26.79 -11.73 8.82
C GLY A 91 26.80 -13.21 9.18
N ARG A 92 25.96 -13.67 10.12
CA ARG A 92 25.83 -15.08 10.52
C ARG A 92 24.45 -15.68 10.27
N ILE A 93 23.43 -14.83 10.13
CA ILE A 93 22.04 -15.21 9.88
C ILE A 93 21.76 -15.06 8.39
N LEU A 94 21.10 -16.06 7.78
CA LEU A 94 20.77 -16.01 6.36
C LEU A 94 19.63 -15.00 6.12
N PRO A 95 19.60 -14.30 4.97
CA PRO A 95 18.56 -13.31 4.69
C PRO A 95 17.12 -13.85 4.83
N HIS A 96 16.87 -15.09 4.41
CA HIS A 96 15.55 -15.70 4.54
C HIS A 96 15.19 -16.04 6.00
N GLU A 97 16.16 -16.39 6.84
CA GLU A 97 15.92 -16.62 8.27
C GLU A 97 15.48 -15.32 8.97
N LEU A 98 16.04 -14.17 8.58
CA LEU A 98 15.57 -12.87 9.07
C LEU A 98 14.10 -12.66 8.71
N VAL A 99 13.75 -12.89 7.44
CA VAL A 99 12.38 -12.74 6.93
C VAL A 99 11.43 -13.68 7.66
N ASP A 100 11.79 -14.95 7.86
CA ASP A 100 10.95 -15.94 8.51
C ASP A 100 10.67 -15.61 9.98
N ARG A 101 11.70 -15.16 10.71
CA ARG A 101 11.56 -14.79 12.13
C ARG A 101 10.71 -13.55 12.31
N VAL A 102 10.93 -12.53 11.47
CA VAL A 102 10.13 -11.31 11.47
C VAL A 102 8.68 -11.63 11.07
N ALA A 103 8.45 -12.39 10.00
CA ALA A 103 7.11 -12.77 9.58
C ALA A 103 6.36 -13.55 10.66
N SER A 104 7.05 -14.46 11.35
CA SER A 104 6.49 -15.21 12.48
C SER A 104 6.09 -14.30 13.64
N HIS A 105 6.94 -13.33 13.99
CA HIS A 105 6.63 -12.33 15.01
C HIS A 105 5.41 -11.48 14.63
N LEU A 106 5.38 -10.91 13.42
CA LEU A 106 4.29 -10.07 12.94
C LEU A 106 2.93 -10.78 12.95
N ARG A 107 2.90 -12.09 12.63
CA ARG A 107 1.67 -12.90 12.67
C ARG A 107 1.14 -13.15 14.09
N GLN A 108 1.99 -13.04 15.11
CA GLN A 108 1.61 -13.23 16.51
C GLN A 108 1.15 -11.93 17.19
N LEU A 109 1.35 -10.78 16.54
CA LEU A 109 0.92 -9.50 17.09
C LEU A 109 -0.61 -9.32 17.00
N PRO A 110 -1.23 -8.62 17.97
CA PRO A 110 -2.61 -8.16 17.86
C PRO A 110 -2.82 -7.34 16.58
N ARG A 111 -3.97 -7.53 15.91
CA ARG A 111 -4.27 -6.90 14.62
C ARG A 111 -4.22 -5.38 14.72
N GLU A 112 -4.71 -4.83 15.82
CA GLU A 112 -4.78 -3.39 16.08
C GLU A 112 -3.37 -2.78 16.12
N ARG A 113 -2.39 -3.50 16.70
CA ARG A 113 -0.99 -3.06 16.72
C ARG A 113 -0.43 -2.96 15.31
N VAL A 114 -0.67 -3.99 14.49
CA VAL A 114 -0.17 -4.06 13.10
C VAL A 114 -0.81 -2.98 12.21
N GLN A 115 -2.06 -2.60 12.47
CA GLN A 115 -2.77 -1.57 11.72
C GLN A 115 -2.32 -0.14 12.06
N GLN A 116 -1.88 0.10 13.28
CA GLN A 116 -1.57 1.45 13.76
C GLN A 116 -0.10 1.83 13.64
N GLN A 117 0.80 0.86 13.49
CA GLN A 117 2.25 1.09 13.52
C GLN A 117 2.90 1.00 12.14
N ASP A 118 4.01 1.71 11.99
CA ASP A 118 4.89 1.58 10.84
C ASP A 118 5.59 0.21 10.83
N ALA A 119 5.94 -0.30 9.65
CA ALA A 119 6.59 -1.58 9.53
C ALA A 119 8.03 -1.58 10.04
N PHE A 120 8.74 -0.44 10.06
CA PHE A 120 10.13 -0.37 10.53
C PHE A 120 10.21 -0.75 12.01
N SER A 121 9.40 -0.11 12.85
CA SER A 121 9.37 -0.35 14.29
C SER A 121 9.02 -1.80 14.63
N LEU A 122 8.04 -2.37 13.92
CA LEU A 122 7.62 -3.77 14.10
C LEU A 122 8.68 -4.79 13.64
N VAL A 123 9.38 -4.49 12.54
CA VAL A 123 10.48 -5.35 12.05
C VAL A 123 11.64 -5.32 13.03
N VAL A 124 12.03 -4.14 13.53
CA VAL A 124 13.07 -4.00 14.57
C VAL A 124 12.69 -4.76 15.84
N GLU A 125 11.42 -4.69 16.29
CA GLU A 125 10.93 -5.49 17.41
C GLU A 125 11.12 -7.00 17.14
N GLY A 126 10.70 -7.48 15.98
CA GLY A 126 10.85 -8.88 15.58
C GLY A 126 12.31 -9.34 15.55
N LEU A 127 13.22 -8.50 15.02
CA LEU A 127 14.65 -8.79 14.99
C LEU A 127 15.25 -8.85 16.40
N ARG A 128 14.86 -7.95 17.30
CA ARG A 128 15.32 -7.92 18.69
C ARG A 128 14.86 -9.14 19.49
N VAL A 129 13.62 -9.58 19.26
CA VAL A 129 13.05 -10.77 19.88
C VAL A 129 13.74 -12.03 19.37
N ALA A 130 13.95 -12.14 18.06
CA ALA A 130 14.53 -13.33 17.44
C ALA A 130 16.04 -13.44 17.67
N PHE A 131 16.74 -12.31 17.70
CA PHE A 131 18.20 -12.25 17.70
C PHE A 131 18.73 -11.23 18.70
N PRO A 132 18.49 -11.46 20.01
CA PRO A 132 18.89 -10.51 21.04
C PRO A 132 20.42 -10.39 21.11
N CYS A 133 20.89 -9.16 21.31
CA CYS A 133 22.28 -8.90 21.64
C CYS A 133 22.56 -9.38 23.07
N HIS A 134 23.45 -10.35 23.19
CA HIS A 134 23.99 -10.73 24.49
C HIS A 134 25.21 -9.86 24.75
N ARG A 135 25.23 -9.18 25.90
CA ARG A 135 26.49 -8.62 26.41
C ARG A 135 27.40 -9.81 26.69
N GLY A 136 28.53 -9.90 25.99
CA GLY A 136 29.55 -10.90 26.29
C GLY A 136 29.91 -10.84 27.77
N LYS A 137 30.02 -12.00 28.40
CA LYS A 137 30.92 -12.14 29.55
C LYS A 137 32.35 -12.06 29.05
#